data_AF-A0A914F8B7-F1
#
_entry.id   AF-A0A914F8B7-F1
#
_cell.length_a   1.000
_cell.length_b   1.000
_cell.length_c   1.000
_cell.angle_alpha   90.00
_cell.angle_beta   90.00
_cell.angle_gamma   90.00
#
_symmetry.space_group_name_H-M   'P 1'
#
loop_
_entity.id
_entity.type
_entity.pdbx_description
1 polymer ?
#
loop_
_entity_poly.entity_id
_entity_poly.type
_entity_poly.pdbx_seq_one_letter_code
_entity_poly.pdbx_strand_id
1 'polypeptide(L)'
;MVLQTYNVANGIANAVTARIVKSPSCIKITSKDKKFIARVGTGTSLSVCHEKVLETLKIQSYNRGEKTITAPNGHVYHTIGQVQLSILIKNAEVVHDFYVVQQLEEDFLIGNDIMGKFGSISFTDYGKKITFGEV
;
A
#
# COMPACT_ATOMS: atom_id res chain seq x y z
N MET A 1 2.32 -5.46 -15.69
CA MET A 1 3.25 -6.45 -16.28
C MET A 1 2.44 -7.36 -17.19
N VAL A 2 2.91 -7.55 -18.41
CA VAL A 2 2.23 -8.21 -19.53
C VAL A 2 2.22 -9.71 -19.34
N LEU A 3 1.10 -10.37 -19.62
CA LEU A 3 1.07 -11.77 -20.01
C LEU A 3 0.21 -11.87 -21.27
N GLN A 4 0.90 -12.05 -22.40
CA GLN A 4 0.31 -12.57 -23.63
C GLN A 4 0.11 -14.07 -23.46
N THR A 5 -1.08 -14.55 -23.80
CA THR A 5 -1.28 -15.95 -24.20
C THR A 5 -2.08 -15.95 -25.49
N TYR A 6 -1.43 -16.41 -26.55
CA TYR A 6 -2.09 -16.74 -27.81
C TYR A 6 -2.59 -18.17 -27.72
N ASN A 7 -3.83 -18.39 -28.15
CA ASN A 7 -4.25 -19.70 -28.61
C ASN A 7 -5.05 -19.53 -29.89
N VAL A 8 -4.49 -20.03 -30.99
CA VAL A 8 -5.05 -19.94 -32.34
C VAL A 8 -5.90 -21.17 -32.56
N ALA A 9 -7.22 -21.02 -32.46
CA ALA A 9 -8.15 -21.98 -33.03
C ALA A 9 -9.40 -21.23 -33.50
N ASN A 10 -9.56 -21.15 -34.82
CA ASN A 10 -10.80 -20.82 -35.54
C ASN A 10 -11.29 -19.36 -35.48
N GLY A 11 -10.65 -18.51 -36.29
CA GLY A 11 -11.37 -17.80 -37.36
C GLY A 11 -12.21 -16.55 -37.06
N ILE A 12 -12.50 -16.16 -35.82
CA ILE A 12 -13.13 -14.86 -35.53
C ILE A 12 -12.52 -14.26 -34.26
N ALA A 13 -11.59 -13.33 -34.43
CA ALA A 13 -10.95 -12.59 -33.33
C ALA A 13 -11.90 -11.54 -32.75
N ASN A 14 -12.88 -11.96 -31.94
CA ASN A 14 -13.55 -11.05 -31.03
C ASN A 14 -12.63 -10.80 -29.84
N ALA A 15 -11.90 -9.69 -29.88
CA ALA A 15 -11.02 -9.24 -28.80
C ALA A 15 -11.86 -8.82 -27.57
N VAL A 16 -12.27 -9.81 -26.76
CA VAL A 16 -12.78 -9.53 -25.42
C VAL A 16 -11.59 -9.12 -24.56
N THR A 17 -11.39 -7.80 -24.45
CA THR A 17 -10.36 -7.24 -23.57
C THR A 17 -10.85 -7.39 -22.14
N ALA A 18 -10.54 -8.54 -21.51
CA ALA A 18 -10.77 -8.73 -20.09
C ALA A 18 -9.84 -7.79 -19.31
N ARG A 19 -10.34 -6.62 -18.91
CA ARG A 19 -9.71 -5.80 -17.87
C ARG A 19 -9.84 -6.55 -16.55
N ILE A 20 -8.78 -7.25 -16.14
CA ILE A 20 -8.67 -7.72 -14.76
C ILE A 20 -8.47 -6.48 -13.91
N VAL A 21 -9.56 -5.99 -13.31
CA VAL A 21 -9.53 -4.99 -12.25
C VAL A 21 -8.92 -5.67 -11.04
N LYS A 22 -7.60 -5.51 -10.86
CA LYS A 22 -6.90 -5.99 -9.67
C LYS A 22 -7.44 -5.18 -8.50
N SER A 23 -8.29 -5.80 -7.69
CA SER A 23 -8.75 -5.19 -6.43
C SER A 23 -7.54 -4.71 -5.64
N PRO A 24 -7.58 -3.53 -5.02
CA PRO A 24 -6.48 -3.05 -4.20
C PRO A 24 -6.20 -4.11 -3.12
N SER A 25 -4.97 -4.65 -3.12
CA SER A 25 -4.59 -5.67 -2.14
C SER A 25 -4.45 -5.00 -0.77
N CYS A 26 -5.41 -5.25 0.11
CA CYS A 26 -5.38 -4.75 1.48
C CYS A 26 -4.81 -5.81 2.43
N ILE A 27 -3.99 -5.39 3.37
CA ILE A 27 -3.36 -6.24 4.39
C ILE A 27 -3.71 -5.74 5.78
N LYS A 28 -3.77 -6.67 6.74
CA LYS A 28 -3.92 -6.33 8.16
C LYS A 28 -2.55 -6.05 8.75
N ILE A 29 -2.42 -4.92 9.43
CA ILE A 29 -1.21 -4.55 10.18
C ILE A 29 -1.58 -4.24 11.63
N THR A 30 -0.61 -4.35 12.53
CA THR A 30 -0.80 -4.03 13.95
C THR A 30 0.22 -2.99 14.40
N SER A 31 -0.18 -2.00 15.18
CA SER A 31 0.73 -1.04 15.83
C SER A 31 0.22 -0.75 17.24
N LYS A 32 1.10 -0.79 18.27
CA LYS A 32 0.73 -0.67 19.70
C LYS A 32 -0.55 -1.45 20.07
N ASP A 33 -0.62 -2.72 19.66
CA ASP A 33 -1.77 -3.62 19.89
C ASP A 33 -3.10 -3.22 19.21
N LYS A 34 -3.09 -2.19 18.35
CA LYS A 34 -4.23 -1.77 17.53
C LYS A 34 -4.09 -2.33 16.12
N LYS A 35 -5.19 -2.82 15.56
CA LYS A 35 -5.24 -3.40 14.21
C LYS A 35 -5.75 -2.36 13.23
N PHE A 36 -5.11 -2.30 12.06
CA PHE A 36 -5.43 -1.37 10.99
C PHE A 36 -5.48 -2.10 9.65
N ILE A 37 -6.14 -1.47 8.68
CA ILE A 37 -6.16 -1.93 7.29
C ILE A 37 -5.22 -1.05 6.47
N ALA A 38 -4.27 -1.70 5.80
CA ALA A 38 -3.31 -1.02 4.95
C ALA A 38 -3.50 -1.45 3.49
N ARG A 39 -3.64 -0.49 2.58
CA ARG A 39 -3.67 -0.72 1.13
C ARG A 39 -2.23 -0.80 0.61
N VAL A 40 -1.91 -1.85 -0.14
CA VAL A 40 -0.60 -2.06 -0.75
C VAL A 40 -0.56 -1.37 -2.11
N GLY A 41 0.19 -0.27 -2.21
CA GLY A 41 0.29 0.54 -3.42
C GLY A 41 1.49 0.14 -4.27
N THR A 42 1.29 -0.70 -5.29
CA THR A 42 2.39 -1.13 -6.19
C THR A 42 2.95 -0.01 -7.07
N GLY A 43 2.30 1.15 -7.09
CA GLY A 43 2.73 2.35 -7.84
C GLY A 43 3.11 3.53 -6.94
N THR A 44 3.16 3.35 -5.62
CA THR A 44 3.42 4.45 -4.68
C THR A 44 4.82 4.30 -4.09
N SER A 45 5.66 5.32 -4.27
CA SER A 45 7.03 5.31 -3.73
C SER A 45 7.09 5.57 -2.23
N LEU A 46 6.03 6.17 -1.67
CA LEU A 46 5.98 6.64 -0.28
C LEU A 46 4.83 5.97 0.48
N SER A 47 5.06 5.69 1.75
CA SER A 47 4.05 5.22 2.69
C SER A 47 3.39 6.38 3.44
N VAL A 48 2.05 6.35 3.51
CA VAL A 48 1.25 7.37 4.21
C VAL A 48 0.29 6.71 5.20
N CYS A 49 -0.07 7.44 6.25
CA CYS A 49 -1.13 7.04 7.19
C CYS A 49 -2.13 8.18 7.39
N HIS A 50 -3.37 7.80 7.70
CA HIS A 50 -4.41 8.76 8.05
C HIS A 50 -4.16 9.37 9.43
N GLU A 51 -4.45 10.67 9.62
CA GLU A 51 -4.37 11.33 10.94
C GLU A 51 -5.11 10.60 12.08
N LYS A 52 -6.24 9.91 11.80
CA LYS A 52 -7.00 9.13 12.79
C LYS A 52 -6.20 7.99 13.40
N VAL A 53 -5.17 7.50 12.71
CA VAL A 53 -4.23 6.53 13.25
C VAL A 53 -3.49 7.11 14.44
N LEU A 54 -3.07 8.38 14.37
CA LEU A 54 -2.40 9.05 15.48
C LEU A 54 -3.29 9.16 16.70
N GLU A 55 -4.56 9.52 16.50
CA GLU A 55 -5.56 9.59 17.56
C GLU A 55 -5.76 8.22 18.22
N THR A 56 -5.91 7.18 17.40
CA THR A 56 -6.10 5.80 17.85
C THR A 56 -4.90 5.29 18.65
N LEU A 57 -3.69 5.65 18.23
CA LEU A 57 -2.42 5.30 18.88
C LEU A 57 -2.03 6.26 20.00
N LYS A 58 -2.86 7.27 20.29
CA LYS A 58 -2.64 8.35 21.25
C LYS A 58 -1.28 9.05 21.06
N ILE A 59 -0.88 9.27 19.81
CA ILE A 59 0.36 9.95 19.45
C ILE A 59 0.10 11.45 19.42
N GLN A 60 0.70 12.17 20.35
CA GLN A 60 0.55 13.63 20.46
C GLN A 60 1.71 14.40 19.84
N SER A 61 2.88 13.76 19.70
CA SER A 61 4.08 14.36 19.14
C SER A 61 4.48 13.67 17.84
N TYR A 62 4.55 14.44 16.78
CA TYR A 62 5.04 14.05 15.46
C TYR A 62 5.63 15.28 14.77
N ASN A 63 6.51 15.07 13.78
CA ASN A 63 7.15 16.18 13.10
C ASN A 63 6.14 16.87 12.19
N ARG A 64 5.65 18.04 12.59
CA ARG A 64 4.70 18.82 11.81
C ARG A 64 5.41 19.49 10.63
N GLY A 65 4.80 19.40 9.48
CA GLY A 65 5.35 19.96 8.25
C GLY A 65 4.47 19.65 7.07
N GLU A 66 4.03 20.70 6.38
CA GLU A 66 3.20 20.55 5.21
C GLU A 66 4.05 20.22 3.98
N LYS A 67 3.66 19.16 3.29
CA LYS A 67 4.19 18.77 2.00
C LYS A 67 3.04 18.28 1.13
N THR A 68 3.24 18.42 -0.17
CA THR A 68 2.28 17.95 -1.16
C THR A 68 2.82 16.66 -1.75
N ILE A 69 2.01 15.60 -1.69
CA ILE A 69 2.32 14.31 -2.31
C ILE A 69 1.35 14.08 -3.45
N THR A 70 1.86 13.88 -4.65
CA THR A 70 1.04 13.56 -5.83
C THR A 70 1.03 12.06 -6.05
N ALA A 71 -0.15 11.46 -6.05
CA ALA A 71 -0.34 10.05 -6.39
C ALA A 71 -0.29 9.82 -7.91
N PRO A 72 -0.06 8.57 -8.36
CA PRO A 72 0.05 8.25 -9.78
C PRO A 72 -1.20 8.57 -10.62
N ASN A 73 -2.37 8.67 -10.00
CA ASN A 73 -3.63 9.07 -10.65
C ASN A 73 -3.80 10.59 -10.75
N GLY A 74 -2.79 11.38 -10.36
CA GLY A 74 -2.84 12.84 -10.32
C GLY A 74 -3.54 13.41 -9.08
N HIS A 75 -4.04 12.57 -8.17
CA HIS A 75 -4.61 13.04 -6.92
C HIS A 75 -3.53 13.64 -6.02
N VAL A 76 -3.85 14.75 -5.36
CA VAL A 76 -2.91 15.51 -4.54
C VAL A 76 -3.29 15.37 -3.07
N TYR A 77 -2.40 14.80 -2.28
CA TYR A 77 -2.52 14.70 -0.84
C TYR A 77 -1.74 15.82 -0.16
N HIS A 78 -2.38 16.50 0.78
CA HIS A 78 -1.73 17.44 1.68
C HIS A 78 -1.34 16.70 2.96
N THR A 79 -0.04 16.66 3.25
CA THR A 79 0.46 16.07 4.49
C THR A 79 0.43 17.10 5.60
N ILE A 80 0.12 16.67 6.83
CA ILE A 80 0.20 17.50 8.04
C ILE A 80 1.50 17.29 8.81
N GLY A 81 2.27 16.25 8.45
CA GLY A 81 3.57 15.97 9.05
C GLY A 81 4.09 14.58 8.72
N GLN A 82 5.08 14.17 9.50
CA GLN A 82 5.66 12.83 9.47
C GLN A 82 5.71 12.24 10.88
N VAL A 83 5.47 10.93 10.98
CA VAL A 83 5.49 10.18 12.22
C VAL A 83 6.28 8.89 12.03
N GLN A 84 7.15 8.56 12.99
CA GLN A 84 7.77 7.25 13.01
C GLN A 84 6.84 6.26 13.73
N LEU A 85 6.48 5.17 13.07
CA LEU A 85 5.62 4.12 13.63
C LEU A 85 6.31 2.77 13.51
N SER A 86 6.16 1.95 14.56
CA SER A 86 6.40 0.52 14.45
C SER A 86 5.11 -0.18 14.01
N ILE A 87 5.17 -0.91 12.91
CA ILE A 87 4.08 -1.73 12.40
C ILE A 87 4.49 -3.19 12.33
N LEU A 88 3.61 -4.08 12.79
CA LEU A 88 3.71 -5.52 12.66
C LEU A 88 2.87 -5.97 11.47
N ILE A 89 3.53 -6.50 10.44
CA ILE A 89 2.90 -7.11 9.28
C ILE A 89 3.12 -8.62 9.36
N LYS A 90 2.04 -9.38 9.56
CA LYS A 90 2.11 -10.81 9.89
C LYS A 90 2.98 -11.05 11.13
N ASN A 91 4.24 -11.45 10.95
CA ASN A 91 5.20 -11.76 12.01
C ASN A 91 6.47 -10.90 11.92
N ALA A 92 6.49 -9.87 11.09
CA ALA A 92 7.65 -9.02 10.88
C ALA A 92 7.33 -7.59 11.33
N GLU A 93 8.14 -7.08 12.25
CA GLU A 93 8.04 -5.72 12.77
C GLU A 93 8.92 -4.78 11.93
N VAL A 94 8.36 -3.64 11.53
CA VAL A 94 9.07 -2.61 10.77
C VAL A 94 8.81 -1.26 11.40
N VAL A 95 9.90 -0.58 11.72
CA VAL A 95 9.89 0.84 12.11
C VAL A 95 10.11 1.68 10.86
N HIS A 96 9.20 2.60 10.59
CA HIS A 96 9.25 3.45 9.41
C HIS A 96 8.62 4.82 9.63
N ASP A 97 9.09 5.80 8.87
CA ASP A 97 8.55 7.17 8.88
C ASP A 97 7.40 7.27 7.87
N PHE A 98 6.19 7.49 8.37
CA PHE A 98 4.99 7.67 7.56
C PHE A 98 4.68 9.15 7.42
N TYR A 99 4.27 9.54 6.22
CA TYR A 99 3.61 10.82 6.02
C TYR A 99 2.17 10.77 6.54
N VAL A 100 1.77 11.78 7.29
CA VAL A 100 0.43 11.87 7.85
C VAL A 100 -0.44 12.72 6.93
N VAL A 101 -1.58 12.19 6.50
CA VAL A 101 -2.55 12.88 5.64
C VAL A 101 -3.93 12.90 6.28
N GLN A 102 -4.75 13.91 5.94
CA GLN A 102 -6.11 14.03 6.48
C GLN A 102 -7.16 13.27 5.65
N GLN A 103 -6.90 13.11 4.35
CA GLN A 103 -7.81 12.49 3.41
C GLN A 103 -7.18 11.20 2.89
N LEU A 104 -7.57 10.07 3.47
CA LEU A 104 -7.19 8.72 3.01
C LEU A 104 -8.38 7.78 3.23
N GLU A 105 -8.70 6.93 2.24
CA GLU A 105 -9.80 5.97 2.36
C GLU A 105 -9.48 4.87 3.39
N GLU A 106 -8.22 4.46 3.44
CA GLU A 106 -7.69 3.49 4.41
C GLU A 106 -6.98 4.16 5.59
N ASP A 107 -6.66 3.36 6.62
CA ASP A 107 -5.80 3.78 7.72
C ASP A 107 -4.35 4.01 7.23
N PHE A 108 -3.88 3.15 6.32
CA PHE A 108 -2.52 3.17 5.79
C PHE A 108 -2.47 2.89 4.29
N LEU A 109 -1.51 3.52 3.62
CA LEU A 109 -1.03 3.16 2.30
C LEU A 109 0.43 2.73 2.43
N ILE A 110 0.73 1.50 2.05
CA ILE A 110 2.10 0.96 2.06
C ILE A 110 2.69 1.13 0.67
N GLY A 111 3.74 1.95 0.59
CA GLY A 111 4.52 2.17 -0.61
C GLY A 111 5.70 1.21 -0.75
N ASN A 112 6.46 1.39 -1.83
CA ASN A 112 7.63 0.60 -2.15
C ASN A 112 8.79 0.82 -1.16
N ASP A 113 8.80 1.94 -0.44
CA ASP A 113 9.75 2.27 0.63
C ASP A 113 9.72 1.29 1.81
N ILE A 114 8.55 0.75 2.12
CA ILE A 114 8.39 -0.32 3.11
C ILE A 114 8.53 -1.69 2.45
N MET A 115 7.92 -1.89 1.27
CA MET A 115 7.97 -3.19 0.59
C MET A 115 9.40 -3.62 0.26
N GLY A 116 10.29 -2.69 -0.10
CA GLY A 116 11.70 -2.99 -0.36
C GLY A 116 12.49 -3.42 0.88
N LYS A 117 12.04 -3.08 2.09
CA LYS A 117 12.66 -3.52 3.36
C LYS A 117 12.25 -4.94 3.74
N PHE A 118 11.10 -5.37 3.23
CA PHE A 118 10.61 -6.71 3.40
C PHE A 118 11.21 -7.60 2.30
N GLY A 119 12.31 -8.28 2.62
CA GLY A 119 12.84 -9.35 1.79
C GLY A 119 11.73 -10.33 1.39
N SER A 120 11.80 -10.84 0.17
CA SER A 120 10.67 -11.28 -0.65
C SER A 120 9.39 -11.70 0.08
N ILE A 121 8.47 -10.76 0.40
CA ILE A 121 7.22 -11.12 1.07
C ILE A 121 6.17 -11.55 0.05
N SER A 122 5.71 -12.79 0.20
CA SER A 122 4.51 -13.29 -0.44
C SER A 122 3.27 -12.90 0.37
N PHE A 123 2.43 -12.02 -0.16
CA PHE A 123 1.09 -11.76 0.37
C PHE A 123 0.09 -12.73 -0.27
N THR A 124 -0.77 -13.38 0.51
CA THR A 124 -1.81 -14.24 -0.06
C THR A 124 -3.11 -13.45 -0.04
N ASP A 125 -3.56 -13.01 -1.20
CA ASP A 125 -4.80 -12.24 -1.39
C ASP A 125 -5.82 -13.15 -2.08
N TYR A 126 -6.93 -13.49 -1.40
CA TYR A 126 -7.96 -14.43 -1.89
C TYR A 126 -7.40 -15.72 -2.54
N GLY A 127 -6.36 -16.32 -1.94
CA GLY A 127 -5.72 -17.53 -2.45
C GLY A 127 -4.65 -17.32 -3.53
N LYS A 128 -4.35 -16.07 -3.92
CA LYS A 128 -3.25 -15.75 -4.84
C LYS A 128 -2.02 -15.27 -4.08
N LYS A 129 -0.90 -15.99 -4.27
CA LYS A 129 0.42 -15.65 -3.72
C LYS A 129 1.03 -14.50 -4.53
N ILE A 130 1.07 -13.31 -3.96
CA ILE A 130 1.75 -12.11 -4.47
C ILE A 130 3.13 -12.06 -3.85
N THR A 131 4.12 -12.66 -4.50
CA THR A 131 5.52 -12.56 -4.09
C THR A 131 6.09 -11.26 -4.63
N PHE A 132 6.55 -10.39 -3.74
CA PHE A 132 7.47 -9.29 -4.08
C PHE A 132 8.88 -9.78 -3.79
N GLY A 133 9.90 -9.44 -4.60
CA GLY A 133 11.27 -9.89 -4.38
C GLY A 133 12.18 -9.90 -5.62
N GLU A 134 13.24 -9.08 -5.53
CA GLU A 134 14.42 -8.83 -6.39
C GLU A 134 14.27 -8.56 -7.89
N VAL A 135 15.04 -7.54 -8.33
CA VAL A 135 15.24 -7.10 -9.73
C VAL A 135 15.93 -8.19 -10.53
#